data_AF-A0A1S8CR66-F1
#
_entry.id   AF-A0A1S8CR66-F1
#
_cell.length_a   1.000
_cell.length_b   1.000
_cell.length_c   1.000
_cell.angle_alpha   90.00
_cell.angle_beta   90.00
_cell.angle_gamma   90.00
#
_symmetry.space_group_name_H-M   'P 1'
#
loop_
_entity.id
_entity.type
_entity.pdbx_description
1 polymer ?
#
loop_
_entity_poly.entity_id
_entity_poly.type
_entity_poly.pdbx_seq_one_letter_code
_entity_poly.pdbx_strand_id
1 'polypeptide(L)'
;MWANCIGQIAAVWQPLDALVLLGPAAQGVFDPRLAAFTQLYILQADLNVLGIPAEQIRCKILNYDQWAQLVLTYQRHISWK
;
A
#
# COMPACT_ATOMS: atom_id res chain seq x y z
N MET A 1 -3.88 6.92 -13.34
CA MET A 1 -2.56 7.17 -12.70
C MET A 1 -2.08 5.90 -11.99
N TRP A 2 -2.77 5.41 -10.95
CA TRP A 2 -2.52 4.10 -10.31
C TRP A 2 -2.30 2.91 -11.26
N ALA A 3 -3.16 2.78 -12.27
CA ALA A 3 -3.14 1.62 -13.19
C ALA A 3 -1.84 1.46 -14.00
N ASN A 4 -1.06 2.54 -14.16
CA ASN A 4 0.23 2.52 -14.86
C ASN A 4 1.38 2.19 -13.91
N CYS A 5 1.30 2.65 -12.66
CA CYS A 5 2.35 2.44 -11.65
C CYS A 5 2.43 0.98 -11.20
N ILE A 6 1.29 0.30 -11.04
CA ILE A 6 1.26 -1.08 -10.53
C ILE A 6 2.04 -2.08 -11.41
N GLY A 7 2.05 -1.88 -12.74
CA GLY A 7 2.87 -2.71 -13.64
C GLY A 7 4.37 -2.49 -13.46
N GLN A 8 4.78 -1.24 -13.20
CA GLN A 8 6.19 -0.90 -12.95
C GLN A 8 6.65 -1.41 -11.59
N ILE A 9 5.80 -1.29 -10.56
CA ILE A 9 6.06 -1.82 -9.22
C ILE A 9 6.21 -3.35 -9.30
N ALA A 10 5.29 -4.03 -9.99
CA ALA A 10 5.36 -5.48 -10.18
C ALA A 10 6.66 -5.93 -10.89
N ALA A 11 7.19 -5.13 -11.82
CA ALA A 11 8.41 -5.46 -12.54
C ALA A 11 9.68 -5.43 -11.67
N VAL A 12 9.68 -4.69 -10.56
CA VAL A 12 10.83 -4.59 -9.64
C VAL A 12 10.63 -5.34 -8.32
N TRP A 13 9.43 -5.86 -8.09
CA TRP A 13 9.01 -6.50 -6.83
C TRP A 13 9.88 -7.69 -6.44
N GLN A 14 10.30 -7.72 -5.18
CA GLN A 14 10.98 -8.83 -4.55
C GLN A 14 10.09 -9.48 -3.45
N PRO A 15 10.26 -10.77 -3.14
CA PRO A 15 9.40 -11.47 -2.18
C PRO A 15 9.34 -10.89 -0.76
N LEU A 16 10.37 -10.14 -0.36
CA LEU A 16 10.49 -9.53 0.97
C LEU A 16 10.08 -8.05 0.99
N ASP A 17 9.73 -7.49 -0.15
CA ASP A 17 9.32 -6.09 -0.24
C ASP A 17 7.97 -5.87 0.45
N ALA A 18 7.71 -4.61 0.81
CA ALA A 18 6.43 -4.14 1.29
C ALA A 18 5.90 -3.05 0.36
N LEU A 19 4.63 -3.18 -0.01
CA LEU A 19 3.89 -2.15 -0.75
C LEU A 19 2.96 -1.42 0.21
N VAL A 20 3.06 -0.10 0.26
CA VAL A 20 2.19 0.75 1.08
C VAL A 20 1.40 1.68 0.17
N LEU A 21 0.07 1.64 0.26
CA LEU A 21 -0.82 2.57 -0.43
C LEU A 21 -1.04 3.80 0.45
N LEU A 22 -0.69 4.98 -0.06
CA LEU A 22 -0.78 6.25 0.65
C LEU A 22 -1.54 7.30 -0.15
N GLY A 23 -2.26 8.17 0.56
CA GLY A 23 -3.02 9.28 -0.03
C GLY A 23 -3.98 8.82 -1.13
N PRO A 24 -4.00 9.46 -2.31
CA PRO A 24 -4.88 9.06 -3.41
C PRO A 24 -4.68 7.62 -3.90
N ALA A 25 -3.50 7.02 -3.71
CA ALA A 25 -3.24 5.64 -4.13
C ALA A 25 -4.06 4.61 -3.33
N ALA A 26 -4.55 4.98 -2.14
CA ALA A 26 -5.45 4.15 -1.35
C ALA A 26 -6.76 3.81 -2.08
N GLN A 27 -7.19 4.59 -3.07
CA GLN A 27 -8.33 4.25 -3.94
C GLN A 27 -8.09 2.95 -4.72
N GLY A 28 -6.83 2.59 -4.97
CA GLY A 28 -6.42 1.37 -5.66
C GLY A 28 -6.56 0.10 -4.83
N VAL A 29 -6.99 0.17 -3.56
CA VAL A 29 -7.04 -0.99 -2.63
C VAL A 29 -7.92 -2.14 -3.11
N PHE A 30 -8.88 -1.87 -4.00
CA PHE A 30 -9.76 -2.87 -4.61
C PHE A 30 -9.23 -3.44 -5.94
N ASP A 31 -8.05 -3.02 -6.39
CA ASP A 31 -7.47 -3.50 -7.63
C ASP A 31 -7.07 -4.98 -7.51
N PRO A 32 -7.60 -5.89 -8.34
CA PRO A 32 -7.33 -7.32 -8.22
C PRO A 32 -5.86 -7.67 -8.45
N ARG A 33 -5.10 -6.82 -9.16
CA ARG A 33 -3.66 -7.02 -9.39
C ARG A 33 -2.85 -6.91 -8.10
N LEU A 34 -3.43 -6.34 -7.04
CA LEU A 34 -2.79 -6.29 -5.72
C LEU A 34 -2.55 -7.68 -5.11
N ALA A 35 -3.27 -8.70 -5.57
CA ALA A 35 -3.08 -10.08 -5.14
C ALA A 35 -1.68 -10.63 -5.43
N ALA A 36 -0.90 -9.98 -6.32
CA ALA A 36 0.48 -10.34 -6.60
C ALA A 36 1.46 -9.93 -5.49
N PHE A 37 1.09 -9.00 -4.60
CA PHE A 37 1.96 -8.47 -3.55
C PHE A 37 1.66 -9.17 -2.22
N THR A 38 2.66 -9.85 -1.66
CA THR A 38 2.52 -10.63 -0.42
C THR A 38 2.42 -9.75 0.82
N GLN A 39 3.05 -8.58 0.81
CA GLN A 39 3.02 -7.62 1.90
C GLN A 39 2.45 -6.29 1.43
N LEU A 40 1.13 -6.17 1.55
CA LEU A 40 0.39 -4.98 1.20
C LEU A 40 -0.18 -4.30 2.45
N TYR A 41 0.04 -2.99 2.52
CA TYR A 41 -0.37 -2.13 3.61
C TYR A 41 -1.13 -0.91 3.10
N ILE A 42 -2.02 -0.38 3.92
CA ILE A 42 -2.72 0.88 3.67
C ILE A 42 -2.85 1.66 4.99
N LEU A 43 -2.82 2.98 4.91
CA LEU A 43 -2.95 3.82 6.10
C LEU A 43 -4.44 4.02 6.45
N GLN A 44 -4.81 3.82 7.72
CA GLN A 44 -6.18 4.02 8.22
C GLN A 44 -6.66 5.46 8.00
N ALA A 45 -5.76 6.45 8.16
CA ALA A 45 -6.09 7.85 7.95
C ALA A 45 -6.54 8.11 6.51
N ASP A 46 -5.91 7.46 5.52
CA ASP A 46 -6.27 7.61 4.11
C ASP A 46 -7.61 6.95 3.79
N LEU A 47 -7.89 5.78 4.37
CA LEU A 47 -9.21 5.14 4.28
C LEU A 47 -10.31 6.04 4.83
N ASN A 48 -10.08 6.66 5.98
CA ASN A 48 -11.04 7.57 6.61
C ASN A 48 -11.32 8.79 5.72
N VAL A 49 -10.27 9.38 5.13
CA VAL A 49 -10.41 10.52 4.19
C VAL A 49 -11.19 10.13 2.94
N LEU A 50 -10.97 8.92 2.43
CA LEU A 50 -11.66 8.39 1.25
C LEU A 50 -13.06 7.83 1.56
N GLY A 51 -13.47 7.77 2.83
CA GLY A 51 -14.73 7.17 3.25
C GLY A 51 -14.83 5.66 2.97
N ILE A 52 -13.68 4.97 2.92
CA ILE A 52 -13.62 3.53 2.67
C ILE A 52 -13.67 2.78 4.01
N PRO A 53 -14.69 1.93 4.26
CA PRO A 53 -14.79 1.21 5.51
C PRO A 53 -13.71 0.13 5.65
N ALA A 54 -13.13 0.00 6.84
CA ALA A 54 -12.03 -0.93 7.11
C ALA A 54 -12.41 -2.40 6.87
N GLU A 55 -13.67 -2.76 7.08
CA GLU A 55 -14.22 -4.10 6.87
C GLU A 55 -14.19 -4.57 5.41
N GLN A 56 -14.05 -3.65 4.45
CA GLN A 56 -13.94 -3.97 3.03
C GLN A 56 -12.50 -4.23 2.58
N ILE A 57 -11.53 -3.95 3.46
CA ILE A 57 -10.11 -3.99 3.13
C ILE A 57 -9.53 -5.37 3.41
N ARG A 58 -8.87 -5.94 2.40
CA ARG A 58 -8.26 -7.28 2.49
C ARG A 58 -6.78 -7.25 2.88
N CYS A 59 -6.14 -6.09 2.82
CA CYS A 59 -4.74 -5.91 3.17
C CYS A 59 -4.57 -5.41 4.61
N LYS A 60 -3.32 -5.32 5.08
CA LYS A 60 -3.06 -4.85 6.45
C LYS A 60 -3.32 -3.35 6.54
N ILE A 61 -4.14 -2.94 7.50
CA ILE A 61 -4.37 -1.52 7.79
C ILE A 61 -3.40 -1.08 8.88
N LEU A 62 -2.73 0.05 8.65
CA LEU A 62 -1.76 0.64 9.57
C LEU A 62 -2.28 1.96 10.15
N ASN A 63 -1.96 2.22 11.41
CA ASN A 63 -1.95 3.58 11.94
C ASN A 63 -0.56 4.24 11.72
N TYR A 64 -0.41 5.51 12.11
CA TYR A 64 0.85 6.24 11.95
C TYR A 64 2.02 5.63 12.72
N ASP A 65 1.79 5.10 13.92
CA ASP A 65 2.85 4.48 14.72
C ASP A 65 3.37 3.20 14.06
N GLN A 66 2.47 2.35 13.58
CA GLN A 66 2.82 1.12 12.86
C GLN A 66 3.49 1.43 11.52
N TRP A 67 3.06 2.48 10.83
CA TRP A 67 3.73 2.93 9.61
C TRP A 67 5.15 3.44 9.89
N ALA A 68 5.35 4.22 10.95
CA ALA A 68 6.69 4.66 11.36
C ALA A 68 7.61 3.47 11.66
N GLN A 69 7.11 2.46 12.39
CA GLN A 69 7.86 1.22 12.65
C GLN A 69 8.17 0.44 11.37
N LEU A 70 7.23 0.37 10.42
CA LEU A 70 7.44 -0.26 9.13
C LEU A 70 8.56 0.46 8.37
N VAL A 71 8.52 1.80 8.29
CA VAL A 71 9.55 2.60 7.61
C VAL A 71 10.93 2.33 8.19
N LEU A 72 11.05 2.20 9.51
CA LEU A 72 12.32 1.89 10.19
C LEU A 72 12.83 0.46 9.93
N THR A 73 11.93 -0.48 9.59
CA THR A 73 12.30 -1.88 9.32
C THR A 73 13.02 -2.03 7.98
N TYR A 74 12.69 -1.20 6.99
CA TYR A 74 13.26 -1.28 5.64
C TYR A 74 14.38 -0.24 5.45
N GLN A 75 15.53 -0.66 4.94
CA GLN A 75 16.67 0.24 4.70
C GLN A 75 16.52 1.14 3.48
N ARG A 76 15.62 0.79 2.56
CA ARG A 76 15.42 1.49 1.28
C ARG A 76 13.94 1.69 1.05
N HIS A 77 13.60 2.84 0.48
CA HIS A 77 12.23 3.22 0.17
C HIS A 77 12.20 3.76 -1.26
N ILE A 78 11.21 3.33 -2.03
CA ILE A 78 10.96 3.82 -3.38
C ILE A 78 9.53 4.36 -3.39
N SER A 79 9.38 5.61 -3.83
CA SER A 79 8.08 6.26 -3.92
C SER A 79 7.69 6.45 -5.38
N TRP A 80 6.53 5.94 -5.76
CA TRP A 80 5.92 6.21 -7.06
C TRP A 80 4.98 7.40 -6.94
N LYS A 81 5.05 8.30 -7.91
CA LYS A 81 4.18 9.48 -8.05
C LYS A 81 3.29 9.32 -9.27
#